data_AF-A0A524F6H2-F1
#
_entry.id   AF-A0A524F6H2-F1
#
_cell.length_a   1.000
_cell.length_b   1.000
_cell.length_c   1.000
_cell.angle_alpha   90.00
_cell.angle_beta   90.00
_cell.angle_gamma   90.00
#
_symmetry.space_group_name_H-M   'P 1'
#
loop_
_entity.id
_entity.type
_entity.pdbx_description
1 polymer ?
#
loop_
_entity_poly.entity_id
_entity_poly.type
_entity_poly.pdbx_seq_one_letter_code
_entity_poly.pdbx_strand_id
1 'polypeptide(L)'
;MAKGTGLAIFALILAIGSIGIGAYSYITLLGVQQAPGINRTYSDERIAGYTSPSEDSWYTIPGISITFQVESGESVYFMFNCRAFLDRVSAITWMHFRLIIDGFKLEKTHATVGPTGGTASEYFFSVAIQHVNNTLGAGSHTVVVETMRETSASSYVDNSVLLVQTFT
;
A
#
# COMPACT_ATOMS: atom_id res chain seq x y z
N MET A 1 24.42 7.07 68.12
CA MET A 1 23.25 7.68 67.45
C MET A 1 23.74 8.41 66.20
N ALA A 2 23.71 7.75 65.04
CA ALA A 2 24.05 8.40 63.78
C ALA A 2 22.92 9.38 63.40
N LYS A 3 23.28 10.61 63.02
CA LYS A 3 22.37 11.74 62.80
C LYS A 3 21.44 11.45 61.61
N GLY A 4 20.13 11.37 61.88
CA GLY A 4 19.06 11.10 60.89
C GLY A 4 18.93 12.13 59.75
N THR A 5 19.71 13.21 59.80
CA THR A 5 19.76 14.27 58.79
C THR A 5 20.25 13.76 57.44
N GLY A 6 21.18 12.80 57.40
CA GLY A 6 21.68 12.25 56.13
C GLY A 6 20.64 11.40 55.39
N LEU A 7 19.83 10.65 56.15
CA LEU A 7 18.76 9.81 55.59
C LEU A 7 17.62 10.67 55.02
N ALA A 8 17.28 11.77 55.69
CA ALA A 8 16.25 12.70 55.25
C ALA A 8 16.61 13.41 53.95
N ILE A 9 17.87 13.82 53.78
CA ILE A 9 18.37 14.45 52.55
C ILE A 9 18.33 13.46 51.38
N PHE A 10 18.73 12.21 51.62
CA PHE A 10 18.68 11.16 50.59
C PHE A 10 17.25 10.85 50.14
N ALA A 11 16.30 10.76 51.08
CA ALA A 11 14.88 10.56 50.77
C ALA A 11 14.29 11.71 49.94
N LEU A 12 14.68 12.96 50.23
CA LEU A 12 14.24 14.13 49.48
C LEU A 12 14.75 14.13 48.04
N ILE A 13 16.01 13.75 47.83
CA ILE A 13 16.60 13.64 46.48
C ILE A 13 15.87 12.58 45.66
N LEU A 14 15.57 11.41 46.26
CA LEU A 14 14.81 10.37 45.58
C LEU A 14 13.38 10.81 45.23
N ALA A 15 12.72 11.55 46.13
CA ALA A 15 11.37 12.08 45.88
C ALA A 15 11.36 13.11 44.75
N ILE A 16 12.32 14.04 44.72
CA ILE A 16 12.41 15.04 43.65
C ILE A 16 12.82 14.39 42.33
N GLY A 17 13.75 13.43 42.37
CA GLY A 17 14.21 12.69 41.20
C GLY A 17 13.10 11.87 40.55
N SER A 18 12.27 11.19 41.33
CA SER A 18 11.15 10.40 40.80
C SER A 18 10.04 11.28 40.20
N ILE A 19 9.76 12.44 40.78
CA ILE A 19 8.83 13.43 40.22
C ILE A 19 9.38 14.02 38.93
N GLY A 20 10.67 14.38 38.88
CA GLY A 20 11.31 14.92 37.67
C GLY A 20 11.31 13.93 36.50
N ILE A 21 11.66 12.67 36.77
CA ILE A 21 11.61 11.59 35.77
C ILE A 21 10.17 11.29 35.34
N GLY A 22 9.22 11.32 36.28
CA GLY A 22 7.79 11.14 36.00
C GLY A 22 7.23 12.24 35.10
N ALA A 23 7.55 13.50 35.39
CA ALA A 23 7.13 14.65 34.59
C ALA A 23 7.79 14.64 33.20
N TYR A 24 9.09 14.32 33.11
CA TYR A 24 9.79 14.19 31.83
C TYR A 24 9.19 13.07 30.97
N SER A 25 8.92 11.90 31.56
CA SER A 25 8.25 10.78 30.88
C SER A 25 6.85 11.16 30.40
N TYR A 26 6.07 11.87 31.23
CA TYR A 26 4.72 12.31 30.87
C TYR A 26 4.74 13.33 29.73
N ILE A 27 5.63 14.32 29.77
CA ILE A 27 5.78 15.32 28.71
C ILE A 27 6.26 14.68 27.41
N THR A 28 7.23 13.76 27.47
CA THR A 28 7.72 13.06 26.27
C THR A 28 6.66 12.12 25.68
N LEU A 29 5.83 11.47 26.50
CA LEU A 29 4.68 10.67 26.04
C LEU A 29 3.58 11.52 25.41
N LEU A 30 3.31 12.71 25.94
CA LEU A 30 2.36 13.66 25.34
C LEU A 30 2.89 14.30 24.04
N GLY A 31 4.22 14.33 23.86
CA GLY A 31 4.89 14.81 22.65
C GLY A 31 5.00 13.77 21.53
N VAL A 32 4.57 12.52 21.76
CA VAL A 32 4.43 11.53 20.69
C VAL A 32 3.28 11.97 19.81
N GLN A 33 3.60 12.55 18.64
CA GLN A 33 2.64 12.74 17.55
C GLN A 33 1.80 11.47 17.44
N GLN A 34 0.47 11.62 17.50
CA GLN A 34 -0.44 10.52 17.18
C GLN A 34 0.08 9.88 15.89
N ALA A 35 0.44 8.60 15.97
CA ALA A 35 0.84 7.85 14.79
C ALA A 35 -0.26 8.01 13.74
N PRO A 36 0.09 8.15 12.45
CA PRO A 36 -0.90 8.33 11.41
C PRO A 36 -2.02 7.30 11.55
N GLY A 37 -3.23 7.78 11.85
CA GLY A 37 -4.38 6.92 12.08
C GLY A 37 -4.95 6.50 10.75
N ILE A 38 -5.16 5.21 10.54
CA ILE A 38 -6.00 4.76 9.42
C ILE A 38 -7.43 5.22 9.71
N ASN A 39 -7.96 6.07 8.84
CA ASN A 39 -9.29 6.63 8.97
C ASN A 39 -10.33 5.72 8.31
N ARG A 40 -10.06 5.26 7.09
CA ARG A 40 -10.96 4.36 6.34
C ARG A 40 -10.16 3.31 5.60
N THR A 41 -10.78 2.15 5.40
CA THR A 41 -10.24 1.05 4.59
C THR A 41 -11.34 0.57 3.65
N TYR A 42 -10.98 0.41 2.39
CA TYR A 42 -11.83 -0.09 1.30
C TYR A 42 -11.11 -1.26 0.64
N SER A 43 -11.85 -2.29 0.27
CA SER A 43 -11.28 -3.45 -0.41
C SER A 43 -12.24 -3.97 -1.47
N ASP A 44 -11.68 -4.49 -2.55
CA ASP A 44 -12.39 -5.21 -3.60
C ASP A 44 -11.55 -6.39 -4.04
N GLU A 45 -12.19 -7.51 -4.32
CA GLU A 45 -11.52 -8.75 -4.67
C GLU A 45 -12.19 -9.44 -5.86
N ARG A 46 -11.36 -10.03 -6.72
CA ARG A 46 -11.79 -10.79 -7.87
C ARG A 46 -10.94 -12.05 -8.01
N ILE A 47 -11.57 -13.19 -7.79
CA ILE A 47 -10.93 -14.50 -7.94
C ILE A 47 -10.94 -14.95 -9.41
N ALA A 48 -11.99 -14.60 -10.17
CA ALA A 48 -12.16 -15.06 -11.54
C ALA A 48 -11.09 -14.51 -12.49
N GLY A 49 -10.56 -15.40 -13.33
CA GLY A 49 -9.59 -15.06 -14.36
C GLY A 49 -10.11 -14.03 -15.36
N TYR A 50 -9.24 -13.10 -15.73
CA TYR A 50 -9.44 -12.13 -16.79
C TYR A 50 -8.33 -12.30 -17.83
N THR A 51 -8.71 -12.75 -19.03
CA THR A 51 -7.80 -12.79 -20.17
C THR A 51 -7.71 -11.39 -20.75
N SER A 52 -6.55 -10.76 -20.57
CA SER A 52 -6.27 -9.45 -21.19
C SER A 52 -6.28 -9.62 -22.72
N PRO A 53 -6.85 -8.68 -23.50
CA PRO A 53 -6.81 -8.73 -24.96
C PRO A 53 -5.38 -8.74 -25.54
N SER A 54 -5.17 -9.35 -26.73
CA SER A 54 -3.87 -9.35 -27.44
C SER A 54 -3.65 -8.06 -28.22
N GLU A 55 -3.59 -6.93 -27.54
CA GLU A 55 -3.26 -5.65 -28.14
C GLU A 55 -2.29 -4.92 -27.21
N ASP A 56 -1.30 -4.21 -27.76
CA ASP A 56 -0.36 -3.35 -27.03
C ASP A 56 -1.09 -2.09 -26.50
N SER A 57 -2.18 -2.33 -25.77
CA SER A 57 -3.13 -1.36 -25.26
C SER A 57 -3.45 -1.69 -23.80
N TRP A 58 -3.75 -0.64 -23.05
CA TRP A 58 -4.12 -0.76 -21.64
C TRP A 58 -5.61 -1.04 -21.51
N TYR A 59 -5.94 -2.05 -20.70
CA TYR A 59 -7.31 -2.41 -20.41
C TYR A 59 -7.55 -2.46 -18.92
N THR A 60 -8.67 -1.87 -18.48
CA THR A 60 -9.15 -2.03 -17.12
C THR A 60 -9.46 -3.50 -16.85
N ILE A 61 -8.96 -4.01 -15.72
CA ILE A 61 -9.33 -5.33 -15.23
C ILE A 61 -10.80 -5.26 -14.78
N PRO A 62 -11.73 -5.99 -15.43
CA PRO A 62 -13.15 -5.85 -15.15
C PRO A 62 -13.49 -6.41 -13.77
N GLY A 63 -14.35 -5.70 -13.04
CA GLY A 63 -14.83 -6.13 -11.73
C GLY A 63 -13.79 -6.03 -10.61
N ILE A 64 -12.80 -5.15 -10.75
CA ILE A 64 -12.00 -4.67 -9.62
C ILE A 64 -11.90 -3.13 -9.66
N SER A 65 -12.67 -2.47 -8.80
CA SER A 65 -12.79 -1.02 -8.77
C SER A 65 -13.28 -0.56 -7.41
N ILE A 66 -12.62 0.45 -6.84
CA ILE A 66 -13.02 1.01 -5.54
C ILE A 66 -13.35 2.48 -5.71
N THR A 67 -14.56 2.87 -5.28
CA THR A 67 -14.90 4.26 -5.03
C THR A 67 -14.71 4.55 -3.55
N PHE A 68 -13.89 5.56 -3.23
CA PHE A 68 -13.50 5.93 -1.87
C PHE A 68 -13.65 7.43 -1.63
N GLN A 69 -13.67 7.83 -0.36
CA GLN A 69 -13.83 9.22 0.06
C GLN A 69 -12.59 9.70 0.79
N VAL A 70 -12.03 10.83 0.35
CA VAL A 70 -10.88 11.50 0.97
C VAL A 70 -11.35 12.78 1.64
N GLU A 71 -10.99 12.96 2.91
CA GLU A 71 -11.24 14.19 3.65
C GLU A 71 -10.05 15.16 3.56
N SER A 72 -10.31 16.43 3.90
CA SER A 72 -9.28 17.46 3.89
C SER A 72 -8.15 17.11 4.86
N GLY A 73 -6.92 17.03 4.34
CA GLY A 73 -5.74 16.70 5.13
C GLY A 73 -5.43 15.21 5.20
N GLU A 74 -6.22 14.34 4.56
CA GLU A 74 -5.91 12.92 4.45
C GLU A 74 -4.93 12.63 3.31
N SER A 75 -4.13 11.60 3.50
CA SER A 75 -3.37 10.89 2.48
C SER A 75 -4.02 9.53 2.21
N VAL A 76 -3.67 8.93 1.07
CA VAL A 76 -4.25 7.67 0.62
C VAL A 76 -3.17 6.66 0.30
N TYR A 77 -3.30 5.46 0.82
CA TYR A 77 -2.49 4.29 0.49
C TYR A 77 -3.28 3.35 -0.40
N PHE A 78 -2.65 2.89 -1.47
CA PHE A 78 -3.17 1.92 -2.42
C PHE A 78 -2.31 0.67 -2.37
N MET A 79 -2.96 -0.49 -2.38
CA MET A 79 -2.30 -1.77 -2.59
C MET A 79 -3.11 -2.60 -3.57
N PHE A 80 -2.45 -3.09 -4.61
CA PHE A 80 -3.01 -4.07 -5.53
C PHE A 80 -2.13 -5.31 -5.54
N ASN A 81 -2.73 -6.48 -5.39
CA ASN A 81 -2.05 -7.76 -5.58
C ASN A 81 -2.83 -8.62 -6.57
N CYS A 82 -2.14 -9.40 -7.39
CA CYS A 82 -2.78 -10.43 -8.20
C CYS A 82 -1.80 -11.54 -8.55
N ARG A 83 -2.32 -12.62 -9.14
CA ARG A 83 -1.52 -13.62 -9.84
C ARG A 83 -1.67 -13.42 -11.34
N ALA A 84 -0.53 -13.28 -12.02
CA ALA A 84 -0.45 -13.17 -13.46
C ALA A 84 0.04 -14.49 -14.05
N PHE A 85 -0.71 -15.04 -14.99
CA PHE A 85 -0.30 -16.16 -15.82
C PHE A 85 0.11 -15.66 -17.19
N LEU A 86 1.31 -16.02 -17.62
CA LEU A 86 1.82 -15.73 -18.95
C LEU A 86 2.15 -17.04 -19.66
N ASP A 87 1.48 -17.24 -20.80
CA ASP A 87 1.88 -18.25 -21.78
C ASP A 87 2.94 -17.62 -22.71
N ARG A 88 4.01 -18.37 -22.97
CA ARG A 88 5.19 -17.86 -23.68
C ARG A 88 5.09 -18.20 -25.15
N VAL A 89 5.15 -17.15 -25.98
CA VAL A 89 5.21 -17.26 -27.45
C VAL A 89 6.49 -16.71 -28.07
N SER A 90 7.36 -16.08 -27.27
CA SER A 90 8.62 -15.48 -27.76
C SER A 90 9.73 -15.51 -26.71
N ALA A 91 10.92 -15.02 -27.06
CA ALA A 91 12.05 -14.95 -26.13
C ALA A 91 11.81 -13.99 -24.94
N ILE A 92 10.90 -13.03 -25.10
CA ILE A 92 10.61 -11.97 -24.14
C ILE A 92 9.10 -11.74 -24.16
N THR A 93 8.45 -11.96 -23.02
CA THR A 93 6.99 -11.83 -22.88
C THR A 93 6.72 -11.04 -21.62
N TRP A 94 6.12 -9.86 -21.74
CA TRP A 94 5.84 -9.00 -20.58
C TRP A 94 4.34 -8.78 -20.38
N MET A 95 3.98 -8.59 -19.12
CA MET A 95 2.69 -8.07 -18.70
C MET A 95 2.92 -6.91 -17.73
N HIS A 96 2.22 -5.82 -17.97
CA HIS A 96 2.32 -4.58 -17.23
C HIS A 96 1.03 -4.32 -16.47
N PHE A 97 1.17 -3.63 -15.35
CA PHE A 97 0.07 -3.29 -14.45
C PHE A 97 0.23 -1.85 -14.00
N ARG A 98 -0.89 -1.13 -13.86
CA ARG A 98 -0.89 0.21 -13.29
C ARG A 98 -2.20 0.57 -12.58
N LEU A 99 -2.13 1.54 -11.67
CA LEU A 99 -3.30 2.14 -11.04
C LEU A 99 -3.75 3.39 -11.80
N ILE A 100 -5.06 3.54 -11.95
CA ILE A 100 -5.71 4.71 -12.52
C ILE A 100 -6.67 5.28 -11.48
N ILE A 101 -6.60 6.59 -11.21
CA ILE A 101 -7.53 7.30 -10.31
C ILE A 101 -8.28 8.34 -11.12
N ASP A 102 -9.61 8.29 -11.09
CA ASP A 102 -10.50 9.22 -11.81
C ASP A 102 -10.18 9.35 -13.31
N GLY A 103 -9.70 8.26 -13.92
CA GLY A 103 -9.25 8.24 -15.31
C GLY A 103 -7.83 8.73 -15.56
N PHE A 104 -7.12 9.19 -14.53
CA PHE A 104 -5.72 9.62 -14.62
C PHE A 104 -4.76 8.53 -14.13
N LYS A 105 -3.70 8.31 -14.91
CA LYS A 105 -2.60 7.43 -14.49
C LYS A 105 -1.89 8.02 -13.28
N LEU A 106 -1.63 7.19 -12.28
CA LEU A 106 -0.70 7.55 -11.23
C LEU A 106 0.73 7.29 -11.70
N GLU A 107 1.54 8.35 -11.67
CA GLU A 107 2.98 8.22 -11.94
C GLU A 107 3.61 7.33 -10.85
N LYS A 108 4.47 6.39 -11.27
CA LYS A 108 5.18 5.42 -10.40
C LYS A 108 4.35 4.28 -9.80
N THR A 109 3.10 4.08 -10.22
CA THR A 109 2.32 2.88 -9.86
C THR A 109 2.40 1.86 -10.98
N HIS A 110 3.58 1.31 -11.24
CA HIS A 110 3.78 0.37 -12.34
C HIS A 110 4.47 -0.89 -11.84
N ALA A 111 3.95 -2.04 -12.24
CA ALA A 111 4.62 -3.32 -12.10
C ALA A 111 4.72 -3.99 -13.46
N THR A 112 5.84 -4.63 -13.72
CA THR A 112 6.08 -5.42 -14.93
C THR A 112 6.56 -6.80 -14.52
N VAL A 113 5.94 -7.83 -15.09
CA VAL A 113 6.32 -9.23 -14.87
C VAL A 113 6.41 -9.95 -16.18
N GLY A 114 7.32 -10.91 -16.27
CA GLY A 114 7.53 -11.66 -17.48
C GLY A 114 8.86 -12.40 -17.50
N PRO A 115 8.95 -13.50 -18.27
CA PRO A 115 10.21 -14.20 -18.48
C PRO A 115 11.11 -13.45 -19.48
N THR A 116 12.40 -13.44 -19.18
CA THR A 116 13.47 -13.20 -20.16
C THR A 116 14.20 -14.51 -20.42
N GLY A 117 13.98 -15.12 -21.58
CA GLY A 117 14.55 -16.44 -21.89
C GLY A 117 13.95 -17.59 -21.05
N GLY A 118 14.43 -18.81 -21.32
CA GLY A 118 13.96 -20.04 -20.67
C GLY A 118 13.42 -21.08 -21.66
N THR A 119 13.01 -22.24 -21.16
CA THR A 119 12.42 -23.35 -21.94
C THR A 119 10.98 -23.67 -21.52
N ALA A 120 10.50 -23.13 -20.41
CA ALA A 120 9.11 -23.31 -19.99
C ALA A 120 8.17 -22.53 -20.93
N SER A 121 6.99 -23.10 -21.14
CA SER A 121 5.89 -22.46 -21.89
C SER A 121 5.02 -21.62 -20.97
N GLU A 122 4.96 -21.93 -19.68
CA GLU A 122 4.00 -21.33 -18.74
C GLU A 122 4.72 -20.72 -17.54
N TYR A 123 4.32 -19.49 -17.18
CA TYR A 123 4.88 -18.76 -16.06
C TYR A 123 3.78 -18.16 -15.19
N PHE A 124 3.95 -18.29 -13.88
CA PHE A 124 3.10 -17.65 -12.89
C PHE A 124 3.91 -16.63 -12.11
N PHE A 125 3.39 -15.40 -12.04
CA PHE A 125 3.99 -14.31 -11.27
C PHE A 125 3.02 -13.82 -10.21
N SER A 126 3.54 -13.50 -9.03
CA SER A 126 2.84 -12.67 -8.06
C SER A 126 3.15 -11.21 -8.35
N VAL A 127 2.12 -10.40 -8.48
CA VAL A 127 2.23 -8.96 -8.76
C VAL A 127 1.76 -8.21 -7.53
N ALA A 128 2.55 -7.21 -7.12
CA ALA A 128 2.19 -6.29 -6.05
C ALA A 128 2.51 -4.86 -6.48
N ILE A 129 1.53 -3.96 -6.36
CA ILE A 129 1.69 -2.52 -6.52
C ILE A 129 1.31 -1.87 -5.19
N GLN A 130 2.16 -0.99 -4.68
CA GLN A 130 1.89 -0.19 -3.48
C GLN A 130 2.19 1.27 -3.77
N HIS A 131 1.33 2.17 -3.30
CA HIS A 131 1.50 3.59 -3.55
C HIS A 131 0.87 4.43 -2.44
N VAL A 132 1.53 5.54 -2.09
CA VAL A 132 0.96 6.57 -1.22
C VAL A 132 0.78 7.85 -2.04
N ASN A 133 -0.42 8.42 -2.00
CA ASN A 133 -0.74 9.72 -2.59
C ASN A 133 -1.17 10.69 -1.48
N ASN A 134 -0.42 11.78 -1.33
CA ASN A 134 -0.65 12.86 -0.37
C ASN A 134 -1.10 14.17 -1.04
N THR A 135 -1.42 14.11 -2.33
CA THR A 135 -1.82 15.26 -3.16
C THR A 135 -3.27 15.19 -3.66
N LEU A 136 -3.95 14.08 -3.38
CA LEU A 136 -5.34 13.88 -3.78
C LEU A 136 -6.23 14.86 -3.00
N GLY A 137 -7.07 15.60 -3.71
CA GLY A 137 -7.99 16.55 -3.09
C GLY A 137 -9.04 15.86 -2.22
N ALA A 138 -9.74 16.62 -1.38
CA ALA A 138 -10.90 16.09 -0.68
C ALA A 138 -12.04 15.81 -1.67
N GLY A 139 -12.70 14.67 -1.53
CA GLY A 139 -13.82 14.28 -2.39
C GLY A 139 -13.95 12.79 -2.62
N SER A 140 -14.85 12.46 -3.54
CA SER A 140 -15.10 11.10 -4.01
C SER A 140 -14.17 10.78 -5.16
N HIS A 141 -13.44 9.67 -5.05
CA HIS A 141 -12.50 9.22 -6.05
C HIS A 141 -12.75 7.76 -6.42
N THR A 142 -12.42 7.37 -7.64
CA THR A 142 -12.49 5.98 -8.10
C THR A 142 -11.13 5.53 -8.55
N VAL A 143 -10.65 4.41 -7.99
CA VAL A 143 -9.44 3.73 -8.44
C VAL A 143 -9.79 2.44 -9.17
N VAL A 144 -9.13 2.23 -10.30
CA VAL A 144 -9.17 0.98 -11.07
C VAL A 144 -7.75 0.51 -11.37
N VAL A 145 -7.63 -0.75 -11.78
CA VAL A 145 -6.36 -1.33 -12.21
C VAL A 145 -6.41 -1.61 -13.70
N GLU A 146 -5.37 -1.21 -14.42
CA GLU A 146 -5.20 -1.55 -15.82
C GLU A 146 -4.05 -2.52 -16.01
N THR A 147 -4.18 -3.35 -17.04
CA THR A 147 -3.14 -4.25 -17.51
C THR A 147 -2.95 -4.12 -19.02
N MET A 148 -1.71 -4.34 -19.45
CA MET A 148 -1.31 -4.44 -20.84
C MET A 148 -0.40 -5.66 -20.98
N ARG A 149 -0.56 -6.42 -22.06
CA ARG A 149 0.34 -7.55 -22.35
C ARG A 149 1.02 -7.31 -23.70
N GLU A 150 2.32 -7.61 -23.77
CA GLU A 150 3.12 -7.49 -25.01
C GLU A 150 3.15 -8.83 -25.77
N THR A 151 2.09 -9.63 -25.69
CA THR A 151 2.08 -11.00 -26.21
C THR A 151 0.74 -11.40 -26.83
N SER A 152 0.83 -12.21 -27.88
CA SER A 152 -0.32 -12.84 -28.53
C SER A 152 -0.78 -14.15 -27.87
N ALA A 153 -0.04 -14.64 -26.86
CA ALA A 153 -0.37 -15.86 -26.13
C ALA A 153 -1.58 -15.70 -25.20
N SER A 154 -2.15 -16.81 -24.73
CA SER A 154 -3.27 -16.78 -23.78
C SER A 154 -2.80 -16.45 -22.36
N SER A 155 -2.55 -15.18 -22.06
CA SER A 155 -2.22 -14.70 -20.71
C SER A 155 -3.46 -14.19 -19.96
N TYR A 156 -3.55 -14.45 -18.66
CA TYR A 156 -4.65 -14.00 -17.81
C TYR A 156 -4.19 -13.50 -16.44
N VAL A 157 -5.06 -12.76 -15.77
CA VAL A 157 -4.89 -12.28 -14.39
C VAL A 157 -5.99 -12.86 -13.53
N ASP A 158 -5.66 -13.40 -12.36
CA ASP A 158 -6.64 -13.90 -11.40
C ASP A 158 -6.23 -13.58 -9.95
N ASN A 159 -7.06 -13.98 -8.98
CA ASN A 159 -6.81 -13.76 -7.54
C ASN A 159 -6.39 -12.31 -7.22
N SER A 160 -7.13 -11.37 -7.80
CA SER A 160 -6.85 -9.94 -7.70
C SER A 160 -7.47 -9.36 -6.44
N VAL A 161 -6.71 -8.57 -5.69
CA VAL A 161 -7.16 -7.86 -4.50
C VAL A 161 -6.69 -6.42 -4.60
N LEU A 162 -7.62 -5.48 -4.44
CA LEU A 162 -7.36 -4.05 -4.40
C LEU A 162 -7.76 -3.54 -3.01
N LEU A 163 -6.89 -2.75 -2.40
CA LEU A 163 -7.06 -2.16 -1.08
C LEU A 163 -6.77 -0.66 -1.19
N VAL A 164 -7.62 0.15 -0.57
CA VAL A 164 -7.42 1.59 -0.41
C VAL A 164 -7.57 1.93 1.06
N GLN A 165 -6.65 2.71 1.61
CA GLN A 165 -6.72 3.20 2.98
C GLN A 165 -6.51 4.71 3.01
N THR A 166 -7.38 5.45 3.69
CA THR A 166 -7.13 6.88 3.98
C THR A 166 -6.56 7.03 5.38
N PHE A 167 -5.67 7.99 5.57
CA PHE A 167 -5.00 8.24 6.84
C PHE A 167 -4.56 9.71 6.96
N THR A 168 -4.43 10.22 8.18
CA THR A 168 -3.85 11.56 8.48
C THR A 168 -2.46 11.44 9.06
#